data_AF-A0AA88QW78-F1
#
_entry.id   AF-A0AA88QW78-F1
#
_cell.length_a   1.000
_cell.length_b   1.000
_cell.length_c   1.000
_cell.angle_alpha   90.00
_cell.angle_beta   90.00
_cell.angle_gamma   90.00
#
_symmetry.space_group_name_H-M   'P 1'
#
loop_
_entity.id
_entity.type
_entity.pdbx_description
1 polymer ?
#
loop_
_entity_poly.entity_id
_entity_poly.type
_entity_poly.pdbx_seq_one_letter_code
_entity_poly.pdbx_strand_id
1 'polypeptide(L)'
;MSYSRPDSSDPAWKYSFWPKTNDKNCLECKLCGNRYNGGIRRMKVHLTGIGTDARKCGLATDDIQYEIIEYMKKKKRKGLEKDDDSLSSGASSKKLPRVGISVDANVAFSPTKVVSKRWAEQCNQPLHGAGYFLNPGYYYDRKEIECEYETAFLACVEIMTMSPNEEDEILTQLNGGTPLAMELQN
;
A
#
# COMPACT_ATOMS: atom_id res chain seq x y z
N MET A 1 -35.67 22.57 -4.52
CA MET A 1 -35.14 21.21 -4.78
C MET A 1 -34.56 20.67 -3.48
N SER A 2 -35.19 19.68 -2.86
CA SER A 2 -34.72 19.09 -1.59
C SER A 2 -33.62 18.07 -1.86
N TYR A 3 -32.44 18.30 -1.31
CA TYR A 3 -31.33 17.35 -1.32
C TYR A 3 -31.35 16.56 -0.01
N SER A 4 -31.23 15.24 -0.10
CA SER A 4 -31.08 14.38 1.07
C SER A 4 -29.69 14.60 1.68
N ARG A 5 -29.62 14.89 2.98
CA ARG A 5 -28.39 14.93 3.77
C ARG A 5 -28.49 13.86 4.86
N PRO A 6 -27.40 13.14 5.17
CA PRO A 6 -27.38 12.29 6.35
C PRO A 6 -27.34 13.16 7.62
N ASP A 7 -27.89 12.63 8.71
CA ASP A 7 -27.78 13.20 10.06
C ASP A 7 -26.36 13.00 10.63
N SER A 8 -25.38 13.59 9.96
CA SER A 8 -23.98 13.52 10.34
C SER A 8 -23.52 14.86 10.87
N SER A 9 -22.82 14.85 12.01
CA SER A 9 -22.14 16.03 12.56
C SER A 9 -20.91 16.47 11.74
N ASP A 10 -20.59 15.82 10.61
CA ASP A 10 -19.45 16.17 9.77
C ASP A 10 -19.72 17.46 8.97
N PRO A 11 -18.94 18.54 9.16
CA PRO A 11 -19.18 19.84 8.51
C PRO A 11 -19.03 19.80 6.99
N ALA A 12 -18.38 18.77 6.42
CA ALA A 12 -18.24 18.66 4.97
C ALA A 12 -19.59 18.57 4.23
N TRP A 13 -20.64 18.05 4.88
CA TRP A 13 -21.99 17.99 4.31
C TRP A 13 -22.64 19.36 4.08
N LYS A 14 -22.13 20.43 4.70
CA LYS A 14 -22.56 21.80 4.40
C LYS A 14 -22.23 22.19 2.95
N TYR A 15 -21.12 21.66 2.43
CA TYR A 15 -20.55 21.98 1.12
C TYR A 15 -20.71 20.84 0.10
N SER A 16 -21.35 19.74 0.46
CA SER A 16 -21.65 18.62 -0.43
C SER A 16 -23.07 18.10 -0.31
N PHE A 17 -23.57 17.45 -1.35
CA PHE A 17 -24.88 16.82 -1.35
C PHE A 17 -24.87 15.56 -2.23
N TRP A 18 -25.85 14.69 -1.99
CA TRP A 18 -26.14 13.59 -2.90
C TRP A 18 -26.95 14.11 -4.08
N PRO A 19 -26.45 13.98 -5.32
CA PRO A 19 -27.30 14.18 -6.48
C PRO A 19 -28.43 13.12 -6.46
N LYS A 20 -29.48 13.33 -7.27
CA LYS A 20 -30.57 12.35 -7.45
C LYS A 20 -30.11 11.12 -8.25
N THR A 21 -29.01 10.54 -7.86
CA THR A 21 -28.49 9.26 -8.32
C THR A 21 -28.73 8.24 -7.22
N ASN A 22 -28.98 6.97 -7.57
CA ASN A 22 -29.14 5.91 -6.57
C ASN A 22 -27.84 5.67 -5.75
N ASP A 23 -26.70 6.17 -6.25
CA ASP A 23 -25.39 5.96 -5.65
C ASP A 23 -25.11 6.92 -4.49
N LYS A 24 -25.23 6.39 -3.26
CA LYS A 24 -24.85 7.10 -2.02
C LYS A 24 -23.35 7.43 -1.92
N ASN A 25 -22.53 6.85 -2.81
CA ASN A 25 -21.10 7.11 -2.89
C ASN A 25 -20.73 8.28 -3.82
N CYS A 26 -21.69 8.77 -4.62
CA CYS A 26 -21.51 9.91 -5.51
C CYS A 26 -21.89 11.20 -4.77
N LEU A 27 -20.95 12.11 -4.60
CA LEU A 27 -21.19 13.41 -3.98
C LEU A 27 -20.84 14.53 -4.93
N GLU A 28 -21.67 15.56 -4.95
CA GLU A 28 -21.42 16.78 -5.71
C GLU A 28 -20.98 17.91 -4.77
N CYS A 29 -19.91 18.61 -5.14
CA CYS A 29 -19.43 19.77 -4.40
C CYS A 29 -20.27 21.00 -4.76
N LYS A 30 -20.87 21.65 -3.76
CA LYS A 30 -21.65 22.89 -3.97
C LYS A 30 -20.80 24.07 -4.45
N LEU A 31 -19.50 24.07 -4.15
CA LEU A 31 -18.61 25.19 -4.49
C LEU A 31 -18.17 25.12 -5.95
N CYS A 32 -17.70 23.96 -6.42
CA CYS A 32 -17.13 23.81 -7.76
C CYS A 32 -17.95 22.95 -8.74
N GLY A 33 -19.07 22.35 -8.30
CA GLY A 33 -19.91 21.50 -9.13
C GLY A 33 -19.31 20.14 -9.50
N ASN A 34 -18.05 19.86 -9.14
CA ASN A 34 -17.42 18.58 -9.45
C ASN A 34 -18.06 17.43 -8.66
N ARG A 35 -18.20 16.30 -9.34
CA ARG A 35 -18.70 15.04 -8.77
C ARG A 35 -17.55 14.14 -8.34
N TYR A 36 -17.71 13.52 -7.17
CA TYR A 36 -16.72 12.63 -6.58
C TYR A 36 -17.36 11.31 -6.18
N ASN A 37 -16.82 10.22 -6.70
CA ASN A 37 -17.13 8.86 -6.25
C ASN A 37 -16.20 8.48 -5.10
N GLY A 38 -16.75 7.95 -4.00
CA GLY A 38 -15.97 7.57 -2.81
C GLY A 38 -16.43 8.25 -1.51
N GLY A 39 -17.61 8.87 -1.54
CA GLY A 39 -18.27 9.41 -0.35
C GLY A 39 -17.53 10.55 0.34
N ILE A 40 -17.93 10.83 1.58
CA ILE A 40 -17.55 12.05 2.31
C ILE A 40 -16.04 12.15 2.58
N ARG A 41 -15.33 11.01 2.62
CA ARG A 41 -13.87 10.97 2.79
C ARG A 41 -13.18 11.71 1.65
N ARG A 42 -13.51 11.37 0.39
CA ARG A 42 -12.90 12.00 -0.79
C ARG A 42 -13.31 13.47 -0.90
N MET A 43 -14.55 13.79 -0.52
CA MET A 43 -15.04 15.16 -0.46
C MET A 43 -14.27 16.03 0.54
N LYS A 44 -13.90 15.49 1.72
CA LYS A 44 -13.05 16.22 2.67
C LYS A 44 -11.66 16.51 2.11
N VAL A 45 -11.03 15.54 1.44
CA VAL A 45 -9.74 15.73 0.77
C VAL A 45 -9.84 16.81 -0.31
N HIS A 46 -10.93 16.81 -1.09
CA HIS A 46 -11.20 17.86 -2.08
C HIS A 46 -11.32 19.25 -1.45
N LEU A 47 -12.11 19.40 -0.38
CA LEU A 47 -12.36 20.69 0.26
C LEU A 47 -11.13 21.23 0.98
N THR A 48 -10.37 20.38 1.66
CA THR A 48 -9.19 20.78 2.46
C THR A 48 -7.88 20.79 1.68
N GLY A 49 -7.81 20.09 0.55
CA GLY A 49 -6.57 19.85 -0.19
C GLY A 49 -5.57 18.95 0.54
N ILE A 50 -5.93 18.36 1.69
CA ILE A 50 -5.04 17.49 2.48
C ILE A 50 -5.28 16.03 2.07
N GLY A 51 -4.29 15.46 1.37
CA GLY A 51 -4.31 14.08 0.87
C GLY A 51 -4.26 14.00 -0.65
N THR A 52 -4.17 12.79 -1.18
CA THR A 52 -4.02 12.52 -2.62
C THR A 52 -5.27 11.91 -3.27
N ASP A 53 -6.27 11.57 -2.46
CA ASP A 53 -7.46 10.83 -2.91
C ASP A 53 -8.39 11.66 -3.81
N ALA A 54 -8.25 12.99 -3.85
CA ALA A 54 -9.08 13.90 -4.62
C ALA A 54 -8.31 15.13 -5.09
N ARG A 55 -8.69 15.70 -6.23
CA ARG A 55 -8.25 17.04 -6.66
C ARG A 55 -8.78 18.09 -5.67
N LYS A 56 -7.94 19.05 -5.27
CA LYS A 56 -8.37 20.17 -4.40
C LYS A 56 -9.42 21.08 -5.05
N CYS A 57 -10.27 21.68 -4.24
CA CYS A 57 -11.25 22.67 -4.69
C CYS A 57 -10.57 24.00 -4.99
N GLY A 58 -10.82 24.56 -6.17
CA GLY A 58 -10.33 25.91 -6.50
C GLY A 58 -11.18 27.04 -5.90
N LEU A 59 -12.36 26.71 -5.37
CA LEU A 59 -13.33 27.68 -4.83
C LEU A 59 -13.55 27.49 -3.32
N ALA A 60 -12.80 26.59 -2.67
CA ALA A 60 -12.84 26.46 -1.22
C ALA A 60 -12.00 27.57 -0.59
N THR A 61 -12.65 28.44 0.18
CA THR A 61 -11.99 29.47 0.98
C THR A 61 -11.23 28.86 2.16
N ASP A 62 -10.26 29.59 2.70
CA ASP A 62 -9.45 29.12 3.82
C ASP A 62 -10.28 28.85 5.09
N ASP A 63 -11.34 29.62 5.32
CA ASP A 63 -12.29 29.40 6.42
C ASP A 63 -12.96 28.03 6.34
N ILE A 64 -13.38 27.63 5.13
CA ILE A 64 -14.02 26.32 4.88
C ILE A 64 -13.00 25.20 5.15
N GLN A 65 -11.76 25.39 4.71
CA GLN A 65 -10.69 24.43 4.95
C GLN A 65 -10.43 24.28 6.46
N TYR A 66 -10.32 25.40 7.19
CA TYR A 66 -10.06 25.41 8.63
C TYR A 66 -11.15 24.68 9.41
N GLU A 67 -12.43 24.96 9.14
CA GLU A 67 -13.59 24.32 9.79
C GLU A 67 -13.50 22.79 9.69
N ILE A 68 -13.22 22.28 8.49
CA ILE A 68 -13.15 20.83 8.22
C ILE A 68 -11.89 20.21 8.85
N ILE A 69 -10.75 20.90 8.77
CA ILE A 69 -9.47 20.44 9.36
C ILE A 69 -9.59 20.35 10.88
N GLU A 70 -10.20 21.34 11.53
CA GLU A 70 -10.37 21.37 12.97
C GLU A 70 -11.26 20.21 13.43
N TYR A 71 -12.35 19.94 12.70
CA TYR A 71 -13.19 18.77 12.94
C TYR A 71 -12.41 17.45 12.82
N MET A 72 -11.58 17.30 11.77
CA MET A 72 -10.73 16.12 11.59
C MET A 72 -9.75 15.93 12.76
N LYS A 73 -9.17 17.01 13.29
CA LYS A 73 -8.29 16.99 14.47
C LYS A 73 -9.03 16.66 15.76
N LYS A 74 -10.24 17.18 15.96
CA LYS A 74 -11.09 16.89 17.14
C LYS A 74 -11.48 15.42 17.19
N LYS A 75 -11.84 14.83 16.05
CA LYS A 75 -12.20 13.41 15.97
C LYS A 75 -11.02 12.48 16.25
N LYS A 76 -9.80 12.85 15.85
CA LYS A 76 -8.57 12.10 16.18
C LYS A 76 -8.27 12.08 17.69
N ARG A 77 -8.46 13.22 18.38
CA ARG A 77 -8.25 13.33 19.83
C ARG A 77 -9.19 12.43 20.63
N LYS A 78 -10.48 12.41 20.28
CA LYS A 78 -11.49 11.53 20.90
C LYS A 78 -11.25 10.03 20.67
N GLY A 79 -10.39 9.66 19.72
CA GLY A 79 -10.01 8.27 19.47
C GLY A 79 -8.86 7.77 20.33
N LEU A 80 -8.08 8.65 20.98
CA LEU A 80 -6.95 8.26 21.85
C LEU A 80 -7.31 8.21 23.35
N GLU A 81 -8.50 8.66 23.76
CA GLU A 81 -8.96 8.68 25.17
C GLU A 81 -9.82 7.45 25.54
N LYS A 82 -9.70 6.31 24.84
CA LYS A 82 -10.55 5.12 25.05
C LYS A 82 -9.82 3.78 25.18
N ASP A 83 -8.56 3.77 25.62
CA ASP A 83 -7.85 2.52 25.90
C ASP A 83 -7.39 2.49 27.36
N ASP A 84 -8.33 2.15 28.25
CA ASP A 84 -8.09 1.56 29.56
C ASP A 84 -9.00 0.34 29.69
N ASP A 85 -8.36 -0.76 30.09
CA ASP A 85 -8.87 -2.05 30.53
C ASP A 85 -9.26 -3.20 29.54
N SER A 86 -8.45 -4.28 29.66
CA SER A 86 -8.73 -5.72 29.51
C SER A 86 -8.57 -6.47 28.16
N LEU A 87 -7.73 -7.52 28.22
CA LEU A 87 -7.31 -8.50 27.22
C LEU A 87 -8.44 -9.40 26.67
N SER A 88 -8.46 -9.68 25.35
CA SER A 88 -8.41 -11.05 24.78
C SER A 88 -8.47 -11.08 23.24
N SER A 89 -7.53 -11.86 22.70
CA SER A 89 -7.43 -12.56 21.40
C SER A 89 -8.42 -12.30 20.25
N GLY A 90 -7.86 -11.98 19.09
CA GLY A 90 -8.50 -12.08 17.77
C GLY A 90 -7.50 -11.82 16.65
N ALA A 91 -7.04 -12.87 15.98
CA ALA A 91 -6.06 -12.80 14.90
C ALA A 91 -6.60 -12.00 13.69
N SER A 92 -5.83 -10.99 13.23
CA SER A 92 -6.03 -10.41 11.90
C SER A 92 -4.74 -9.75 11.40
N SER A 93 -4.14 -10.38 10.39
CA SER A 93 -3.14 -9.84 9.45
C SER A 93 -2.15 -8.82 10.01
N LYS A 94 -0.91 -9.27 10.31
CA LYS A 94 0.23 -8.38 10.62
C LYS A 94 0.50 -7.45 9.42
N LYS A 95 -0.14 -6.28 9.38
CA LYS A 95 0.36 -5.15 8.57
C LYS A 95 1.72 -4.79 9.16
N LEU A 96 2.78 -4.88 8.35
CA LEU A 96 4.06 -4.31 8.74
C LEU A 96 3.84 -2.86 9.18
N PRO A 97 4.46 -2.42 10.30
CA PRO A 97 4.36 -1.06 10.75
C PRO A 97 4.87 -0.14 9.63
N ARG A 98 4.05 0.84 9.27
CA ARG A 98 4.48 1.93 8.41
C ARG A 98 5.49 2.73 9.24
N VAL A 99 6.77 2.39 9.14
CA VAL A 99 7.87 3.19 9.71
C VAL A 99 7.73 4.58 9.10
N GLY A 100 7.22 5.51 9.92
CA GLY A 100 7.25 6.91 9.59
C GLY A 100 8.72 7.28 9.46
N ILE A 101 9.15 7.67 8.26
CA ILE A 101 10.44 8.32 8.13
C ILE A 101 10.28 9.68 8.82
N SER A 102 10.80 9.79 10.03
CA SER A 102 11.04 11.07 10.68
C SER A 102 12.12 11.78 9.87
N VAL A 103 11.71 12.57 8.88
CA VAL A 103 12.64 13.44 8.17
C VAL A 103 12.74 14.74 8.96
N ASP A 104 13.94 15.02 9.47
CA ASP A 104 14.28 16.34 9.99
C ASP A 104 14.04 17.37 8.88
N ALA A 105 13.28 18.43 9.20
CA ALA A 105 12.78 19.41 8.23
C ALA A 105 13.87 20.23 7.49
N ASN A 106 15.15 19.94 7.74
CA ASN A 106 16.30 20.66 7.21
C ASN A 106 17.14 19.86 6.19
N VAL A 107 16.80 18.61 5.88
CA VAL A 107 17.51 17.84 4.82
C VAL A 107 16.73 17.93 3.51
N ALA A 108 17.33 18.56 2.50
CA ALA A 108 16.77 18.63 1.16
C ALA A 108 16.45 17.20 0.64
N PHE A 109 15.16 16.92 0.42
CA PHE A 109 14.72 15.64 -0.11
C PHE A 109 15.21 15.49 -1.55
N SER A 110 16.14 14.57 -1.78
CA SER A 110 16.63 14.21 -3.11
C SER A 110 15.99 12.89 -3.54
N PRO A 111 15.05 12.89 -4.51
CA PRO A 111 14.37 11.68 -4.96
C PRO A 111 15.35 10.58 -5.41
N THR A 112 16.47 10.97 -6.03
CA THR A 112 17.54 10.06 -6.47
C THR A 112 18.15 9.27 -5.32
N LYS A 113 18.33 9.87 -4.14
CA LYS A 113 18.90 9.17 -2.97
C LYS A 113 17.94 8.13 -2.40
N VAL A 114 16.63 8.39 -2.45
CA VAL A 114 15.61 7.43 -2.04
C VAL A 114 15.51 6.27 -3.01
N VAL A 115 15.57 6.56 -4.31
CA VAL A 115 15.57 5.53 -5.36
C VAL A 115 16.83 4.68 -5.27
N SER A 116 18.02 5.27 -5.17
CA SER A 116 19.28 4.54 -5.04
C SER A 116 19.35 3.70 -3.77
N LYS A 117 18.85 4.20 -2.63
CA LYS A 117 18.78 3.43 -1.38
C LYS A 117 17.83 2.24 -1.52
N ARG A 118 16.63 2.45 -2.04
CA ARG A 118 15.68 1.35 -2.29
C ARG A 118 16.21 0.37 -3.31
N TRP A 119 16.88 0.86 -4.36
CA TRP A 119 17.52 0.03 -5.37
C TRP A 119 18.60 -0.85 -4.75
N ALA A 120 19.49 -0.30 -3.92
CA ALA A 120 20.51 -1.09 -3.22
C ALA A 120 19.91 -2.11 -2.23
N GLU A 121 18.78 -1.79 -1.59
CA GLU A 121 18.13 -2.65 -0.59
C GLU A 121 17.16 -3.69 -1.18
N GLN A 122 16.58 -3.45 -2.37
CA GLN A 122 15.50 -4.27 -2.94
C GLN A 122 15.82 -4.89 -4.30
N CYS A 123 16.77 -4.34 -5.08
CA CYS A 123 17.24 -5.03 -6.28
C CYS A 123 18.22 -6.12 -5.85
N ASN A 124 17.69 -7.33 -5.72
CA ASN A 124 18.43 -8.55 -5.41
C ASN A 124 19.71 -8.64 -6.23
N GLN A 125 20.84 -8.43 -5.56
CA GLN A 125 22.18 -8.61 -6.10
C GLN A 125 22.36 -9.98 -6.80
N PRO A 126 21.85 -11.12 -6.30
CA PRO A 126 21.97 -12.39 -7.00
C PRO A 126 21.15 -12.44 -8.30
N LEU A 127 19.95 -11.84 -8.33
CA LEU A 127 19.10 -11.86 -9.53
C LEU A 127 19.67 -10.99 -10.65
N HIS A 128 20.28 -9.86 -10.30
CA HIS A 128 20.97 -8.99 -11.25
C HIS A 128 22.27 -9.64 -11.76
N GLY A 129 23.03 -10.31 -10.88
CA GLY A 129 24.21 -11.08 -11.26
C GLY A 129 23.89 -12.27 -12.16
N ALA A 130 22.83 -13.02 -11.84
CA ALA A 130 22.31 -14.11 -12.66
C ALA A 130 21.83 -13.61 -14.04
N GLY A 131 21.15 -12.46 -14.09
CA GLY A 131 20.73 -11.84 -15.34
C GLY A 131 21.90 -11.39 -16.22
N TYR A 132 23.02 -10.97 -15.62
CA TYR A 132 24.26 -10.70 -16.34
C TYR A 132 24.89 -11.99 -16.88
N PHE A 133 24.99 -13.03 -16.03
CA PHE A 133 25.54 -14.35 -16.38
C PHE A 133 24.77 -15.04 -17.53
N LEU A 134 23.44 -14.95 -17.51
CA LEU A 134 22.55 -15.55 -18.51
C LEU A 134 22.40 -14.73 -19.80
N ASN A 135 23.15 -13.64 -19.97
CA ASN A 135 23.07 -12.79 -21.16
C ASN A 135 24.30 -12.97 -22.07
N PRO A 136 24.23 -13.83 -23.11
CA PRO A 136 25.35 -14.19 -23.96
C PRO A 136 26.07 -12.99 -24.61
N GLY A 137 25.33 -11.95 -24.98
CA GLY A 137 25.90 -10.78 -25.65
C GLY A 137 26.72 -9.86 -24.75
N TYR A 138 26.63 -10.02 -23.43
CA TYR A 138 27.41 -9.25 -22.44
C TYR A 138 28.40 -10.12 -21.66
N TYR A 139 28.08 -11.41 -21.50
CA TYR A 139 28.84 -12.35 -20.70
C TYR A 139 30.10 -12.86 -21.41
N TYR A 140 30.03 -13.18 -22.71
CA TYR A 140 31.14 -13.87 -23.40
C TYR A 140 32.28 -12.96 -23.91
N ASP A 141 32.09 -11.64 -23.90
CA ASP A 141 33.13 -10.66 -24.33
C ASP A 141 34.11 -10.26 -23.21
N ARG A 142 33.80 -10.57 -21.93
CA ARG A 142 34.65 -10.25 -20.78
C ARG A 142 34.99 -11.50 -19.97
N LYS A 143 36.03 -12.21 -20.40
CA LYS A 143 36.59 -13.42 -19.77
C LYS A 143 37.26 -13.20 -18.41
N GLU A 144 37.32 -11.96 -17.93
CA GLU A 144 38.06 -11.59 -16.71
C GLU A 144 37.18 -11.58 -15.44
N ILE A 145 35.87 -11.81 -15.57
CA ILE A 145 34.92 -11.73 -14.44
C ILE A 145 34.14 -13.05 -14.30
N GLU A 146 34.86 -14.16 -14.12
CA GLU A 146 34.24 -15.49 -14.15
C GLU A 146 33.84 -16.05 -12.76
N CYS A 147 34.27 -15.48 -11.63
CA CYS A 147 34.01 -16.11 -10.31
C CYS A 147 32.85 -15.51 -9.49
N GLU A 148 32.65 -14.19 -9.51
CA GLU A 148 31.64 -13.52 -8.66
C GLU A 148 30.21 -13.70 -9.17
N TYR A 149 30.01 -13.81 -10.48
CA TYR A 149 28.68 -13.92 -11.08
C TYR A 149 28.15 -15.35 -11.16
N GLU A 150 29.03 -16.34 -11.27
CA GLU A 150 28.65 -17.75 -11.15
C GLU A 150 28.13 -18.05 -9.74
N THR A 151 28.80 -17.52 -8.72
CA THR A 151 28.33 -17.58 -7.32
C THR A 151 26.97 -16.90 -7.15
N ALA A 152 26.79 -15.72 -7.76
CA ALA A 152 25.51 -15.01 -7.75
C ALA A 152 24.39 -15.80 -8.45
N PHE A 153 24.71 -16.47 -9.56
CA PHE A 153 23.79 -17.33 -10.29
C PHE A 153 23.40 -18.55 -9.46
N LEU A 154 24.36 -19.26 -8.86
CA LEU A 154 24.10 -20.42 -8.00
C LEU A 154 23.29 -20.02 -6.76
N ALA A 155 23.62 -18.91 -6.10
CA ALA A 155 22.82 -18.39 -4.99
C ALA A 155 21.38 -18.04 -5.43
N CYS A 156 21.20 -17.54 -6.66
CA CYS A 156 19.88 -17.31 -7.22
C CYS A 156 19.13 -18.62 -7.47
N VAL A 157 19.80 -19.64 -8.00
CA VAL A 157 19.23 -20.97 -8.22
C VAL A 157 18.84 -21.59 -6.89
N GLU A 158 19.69 -21.54 -5.86
CA GLU A 158 19.38 -22.04 -4.51
C GLU A 158 18.15 -21.35 -3.88
N ILE A 159 17.96 -20.05 -4.13
CA ILE A 159 16.77 -19.31 -3.69
C ILE A 159 15.52 -19.70 -4.50
N MET A 160 15.69 -20.12 -5.75
CA MET A 160 14.59 -20.52 -6.65
C MET A 160 14.23 -22.01 -6.55
N THR A 161 15.19 -22.87 -6.20
CA THR A 161 14.98 -24.28 -5.92
C THR A 161 14.41 -24.40 -4.52
N MET A 162 13.17 -24.86 -4.43
CA MET A 162 12.54 -25.10 -3.13
C MET A 162 13.33 -26.21 -2.43
N SER A 163 13.51 -26.12 -1.11
CA SER A 163 14.15 -27.23 -0.39
C SER A 163 13.30 -28.50 -0.56
N PRO A 164 13.89 -29.72 -0.51
CA PRO A 164 13.13 -30.96 -0.72
C PRO A 164 11.90 -31.09 0.17
N ASN A 165 11.95 -30.51 1.37
CA ASN A 165 10.84 -30.47 2.32
C ASN A 165 9.72 -29.50 1.89
N GLU A 166 10.05 -28.38 1.26
CA GLU A 166 9.08 -27.41 0.74
C GLU A 166 8.41 -27.91 -0.55
N GLU A 167 9.15 -28.66 -1.38
CA GLU A 167 8.57 -29.37 -2.53
C GLU A 167 7.55 -30.41 -2.07
N ASP A 168 7.88 -31.23 -1.07
CA ASP A 168 6.98 -32.23 -0.49
C ASP A 168 5.76 -31.59 0.18
N GLU A 169 5.91 -30.46 0.87
CA GLU A 169 4.80 -29.73 1.49
C GLU A 169 3.85 -29.15 0.43
N ILE A 170 4.38 -28.62 -0.66
CA ILE A 170 3.59 -28.10 -1.78
C ILE A 170 2.93 -29.24 -2.56
N LEU A 171 3.63 -30.35 -2.81
CA LEU A 171 3.04 -31.55 -3.40
C LEU A 171 1.93 -32.12 -2.51
N THR A 172 2.13 -32.12 -1.18
CA THR A 172 1.11 -32.57 -0.21
C THR A 172 -0.13 -31.69 -0.23
N GLN A 173 0.05 -30.37 -0.39
CA GLN A 173 -1.05 -29.42 -0.54
C GLN A 173 -1.77 -29.53 -1.89
N LEU A 174 -1.04 -29.79 -2.98
CA LEU A 174 -1.61 -29.97 -4.31
C LEU A 174 -2.33 -31.33 -4.48
N ASN A 175 -1.86 -32.38 -3.79
CA ASN A 175 -2.43 -33.72 -3.85
C ASN A 175 -3.47 -34.01 -2.75
N GLY A 176 -3.82 -33.02 -1.92
CA GLY A 176 -4.99 -33.11 -1.04
C GLY A 176 -4.92 -34.16 0.06
N GLY A 177 -3.74 -34.42 0.63
CA GLY A 177 -3.62 -35.13 1.91
C GLY A 177 -4.16 -36.57 1.95
N THR A 178 -3.78 -37.44 1.01
CA THR A 178 -3.85 -38.89 1.24
C THR A 178 -2.43 -39.46 1.34
N PRO A 179 -2.10 -40.21 2.42
CA PRO A 179 -0.86 -40.97 2.46
C PRO A 179 -0.92 -42.05 1.38
N LEU A 180 0.14 -42.16 0.57
CA LEU A 180 0.44 -43.31 -0.26
C LEU A 180 0.74 -44.52 0.65
N ALA A 181 -0.30 -45.08 1.27
CA ALA A 181 -0.24 -46.38 1.88
C ALA A 181 -0.42 -47.43 0.76
N MET A 182 0.66 -48.17 0.52
CA MET A 182 0.72 -49.54 0.03
C MET A 182 -0.21 -49.92 -1.15
N GLU A 183 0.38 -50.12 -2.34
CA GLU A 183 0.03 -51.26 -3.19
C GLU A 183 1.30 -51.84 -3.84
N LEU A 184 1.98 -52.73 -3.10
CA LEU A 184 2.71 -53.84 -3.70
C LEU A 184 1.70 -54.95 -3.97
N GLN A 185 1.28 -55.10 -5.22
CA GLN A 185 0.70 -56.33 -5.75
C GLN A 185 0.76 -56.33 -7.28
N ASN A 186 1.90 -56.78 -7.82
CA ASN A 186 1.95 -57.83 -8.83
C ASN A 186 3.35 -58.46 -8.90
#